data_AF-A0A5R8M3D3-F1
#
_entry.id   AF-A0A5R8M3D3-F1
#
_cell.length_a   1.000
_cell.length_b   1.000
_cell.length_c   1.000
_cell.angle_alpha   90.00
_cell.angle_beta   90.00
_cell.angle_gamma   90.00
#
_symmetry.space_group_name_H-M   'P 1'
#
loop_
_entity.id
_entity.type
_entity.pdbx_description
1 polymer ?
#
loop_
_entity_poly.entity_id
_entity_poly.type
_entity_poly.pdbx_seq_one_letter_code
_entity_poly.pdbx_strand_id
1 'polypeptide(L)'
;MLEKEGVAKKVLSERSLEALSIYDETLEGLKEFPDDKTMKDMAEQIGETAIELLKEDIATIKDELTDKAEQEQKKQLKKAQSKKIVEKSEKTMDYLAECRRKLREERKQKMASGEIKKPVKRKLTTKLKDNMKKIANMMPKAIKEDPNKVEQTEKAVQKFLGDLKRIWGMNKIKPIEDELHEKFSELKEKAEQTA
;
A
#
# COMPACT_ATOMS: atom_id res chain seq x y z
N MET A 1 14.94 52.72 13.02
CA MET A 1 14.54 52.02 11.79
C MET A 1 14.11 50.60 12.10
N LEU A 2 14.97 49.79 12.72
CA LEU A 2 14.67 48.41 13.14
C LEU A 2 13.40 48.28 14.00
N GLU A 3 13.21 49.16 14.99
CA GLU A 3 11.99 49.16 15.83
C GLU A 3 10.71 49.49 15.04
N LYS A 4 10.79 50.39 14.05
CA LYS A 4 9.65 50.73 13.19
C LYS A 4 9.25 49.56 12.29
N GLU A 5 10.23 48.76 11.87
CA GLU A 5 10.04 47.56 11.05
C GLU A 5 9.76 46.31 11.90
N GLY A 6 9.75 46.43 13.24
CA GLY A 6 9.50 45.31 14.16
C GLY A 6 10.60 44.24 14.16
N VAL A 7 11.80 44.56 13.67
CA VAL A 7 12.93 43.62 13.57
C VAL A 7 13.86 43.81 14.77
N ALA A 8 14.15 42.74 15.50
CA ALA A 8 15.11 42.78 16.61
C ALA A 8 16.56 42.74 16.10
N LYS A 9 17.46 43.51 16.74
CA LYS A 9 18.89 43.59 16.35
C LYS A 9 19.58 42.22 16.27
N LYS A 10 19.17 41.27 17.12
CA LYS A 10 19.72 39.89 17.18
C LYS A 10 19.42 39.01 15.97
N VAL A 11 18.46 39.41 15.12
CA VAL A 11 18.01 38.63 13.96
C VAL A 11 18.66 39.11 12.66
N LEU A 12 19.45 40.20 12.75
CA LEU A 12 20.24 40.70 11.63
C LEU A 12 21.44 39.80 11.35
N SER A 13 21.90 39.82 10.12
CA SER A 13 23.14 39.22 9.68
C SER A 13 24.36 39.84 10.39
N GLU A 14 25.44 39.07 10.49
CA GLU A 14 26.71 39.52 11.07
C GLU A 14 27.23 40.80 10.39
N ARG A 15 27.06 40.91 9.06
CA ARG A 15 27.46 42.08 8.28
C ARG A 15 26.70 43.35 8.65
N SER A 16 25.39 43.26 8.86
CA SER A 16 24.55 44.37 9.31
C SER A 16 24.86 44.78 10.76
N LEU A 17 25.21 43.82 11.61
CA LEU A 17 25.65 44.07 12.98
C LEU A 17 27.00 44.77 13.04
N GLU A 18 27.95 44.35 12.22
CA GLU A 18 29.27 44.96 12.08
C GLU A 18 29.17 46.38 11.53
N ALA A 19 28.36 46.61 10.49
CA ALA A 19 28.11 47.95 9.94
C ALA A 19 27.48 48.90 10.97
N LEU A 20 26.56 48.41 11.81
CA LEU A 20 26.01 49.18 12.93
C LEU A 20 27.06 49.50 13.99
N SER A 21 27.96 48.56 14.30
CA SER A 21 29.05 48.79 15.26
C SER A 21 30.00 49.87 14.77
N ILE A 22 30.42 49.79 13.49
CA ILE A 22 31.31 50.77 12.87
C ILE A 22 30.64 52.16 12.82
N TYR A 23 29.34 52.21 12.53
CA TYR A 23 28.59 53.46 12.58
C TYR A 23 28.51 54.06 14.00
N ASP A 24 28.23 53.24 15.01
CA ASP A 24 28.20 53.65 16.41
C ASP A 24 29.58 54.20 16.87
N GLU A 25 30.67 53.52 16.51
CA GLU A 25 32.06 53.97 16.75
C GLU A 25 32.39 55.28 16.03
N THR A 26 31.95 55.44 14.78
CA THR A 26 32.17 56.66 14.00
C THR A 26 31.41 57.85 14.61
N LEU A 27 30.19 57.61 15.13
CA LEU A 27 29.43 58.63 15.85
C LEU A 27 30.07 59.00 17.19
N GLU A 28 30.72 58.06 17.88
CA GLU A 28 31.49 58.38 19.09
C GLU A 28 32.69 59.27 18.76
N GLY A 29 33.46 58.94 17.72
CA GLY A 29 34.55 59.80 17.24
C GLY A 29 34.07 61.20 16.82
N LEU A 30 32.89 61.30 16.21
CA LEU A 30 32.29 62.58 15.82
C LEU A 30 31.87 63.43 17.04
N LYS A 31 31.50 62.82 18.17
CA LYS A 31 31.21 63.56 19.41
C LYS A 31 32.47 64.18 20.02
N GLU A 32 33.61 63.52 19.87
CA GLU A 32 34.91 64.02 20.35
C GLU A 32 35.46 65.13 19.44
N PHE A 33 35.17 65.07 18.13
CA PHE A 33 35.62 66.05 17.14
C PHE A 33 34.45 66.59 16.28
N PRO A 34 33.54 67.38 16.87
CA PRO A 34 32.27 67.77 16.24
C PRO A 34 32.40 68.77 15.09
N ASP A 35 33.54 69.44 14.94
CA ASP A 35 33.77 70.43 13.87
C ASP A 35 34.68 69.91 12.74
N ASP A 36 35.16 68.66 12.83
CA ASP A 36 35.94 68.04 11.77
C ASP A 36 35.05 67.67 10.58
N LYS A 37 35.28 68.33 9.44
CA LYS A 37 34.54 68.10 8.21
C LYS A 37 34.73 66.68 7.67
N THR A 38 35.93 66.11 7.83
CA THR A 38 36.23 64.77 7.31
C THR A 38 35.52 63.68 8.10
N MET A 39 35.37 63.85 9.42
CA MET A 39 34.62 62.94 10.29
C MET A 39 33.11 63.00 10.02
N LYS A 40 32.58 64.18 9.66
CA LYS A 40 31.17 64.32 9.23
C LYS A 40 30.89 63.57 7.94
N ASP A 41 31.72 63.79 6.93
CA ASP A 41 31.55 63.14 5.62
C ASP A 41 31.70 61.59 5.75
N MET A 42 32.62 61.13 6.61
CA MET A 42 32.80 59.70 6.89
C MET A 42 31.61 59.10 7.65
N ALA A 43 31.07 59.80 8.66
CA ALA A 43 29.88 59.35 9.39
C ALA A 43 28.64 59.26 8.48
N GLU A 44 28.49 60.17 7.53
CA GLU A 44 27.41 60.15 6.54
C GLU A 44 27.52 58.94 5.61
N GLN A 45 28.70 58.69 5.02
CA GLN A 45 28.93 57.53 4.14
C GLN A 45 28.75 56.18 4.85
N ILE A 46 29.28 56.05 6.07
CA ILE A 46 29.13 54.85 6.88
C ILE A 46 27.66 54.66 7.27
N GLY A 47 26.95 55.75 7.59
CA GLY A 47 25.52 55.73 7.88
C GLY A 47 24.67 55.29 6.69
N GLU A 48 24.94 55.81 5.49
CA GLU A 48 24.27 55.40 4.25
C GLU A 48 24.49 53.91 3.98
N THR A 49 25.74 53.46 4.06
CA THR A 49 26.11 52.06 3.84
C THR A 49 25.42 51.14 4.86
N ALA A 50 25.41 51.51 6.15
CA ALA A 50 24.73 50.75 7.18
C ALA A 50 23.21 50.69 6.94
N ILE A 51 22.59 51.79 6.50
CA ILE A 51 21.16 51.83 6.17
C ILE A 51 20.84 50.91 4.98
N GLU A 52 21.66 50.89 3.93
CA GLU A 52 21.45 50.01 2.78
C GLU A 52 21.52 48.54 3.18
N LEU A 53 22.55 48.15 3.93
CA LEU A 53 22.69 46.78 4.42
C LEU A 53 21.51 46.35 5.29
N LEU A 54 21.03 47.23 6.17
CA LEU A 54 19.86 46.95 7.00
C LEU A 54 18.57 46.82 6.18
N LYS A 55 18.41 47.55 5.07
CA LYS A 55 17.24 47.40 4.20
C LYS A 55 17.23 46.03 3.51
N GLU A 56 18.36 45.59 2.99
CA GLU A 56 18.51 44.29 2.35
C GLU A 56 18.20 43.15 3.33
N ASP A 57 18.74 43.25 4.54
CA ASP A 57 18.55 42.25 5.59
C ASP A 57 17.08 42.18 6.06
N ILE A 58 16.44 43.34 6.26
CA ILE A 58 15.01 43.42 6.63
C ILE A 58 14.13 42.84 5.51
N ALA A 59 14.44 43.09 4.24
CA ALA A 59 13.71 42.52 3.11
C ALA A 59 13.82 40.99 3.10
N THR A 60 15.04 40.47 3.25
CA THR A 60 15.31 39.02 3.30
C THR A 60 14.55 38.35 4.45
N ILE A 61 14.57 38.94 5.65
CA ILE A 61 13.85 38.42 6.82
C ILE A 61 12.34 38.37 6.58
N LYS A 62 11.77 39.39 5.93
CA LYS A 62 10.32 39.43 5.64
C LYS A 62 9.93 38.36 4.61
N ASP A 63 10.73 38.17 3.57
CA ASP A 63 10.47 37.15 2.55
C ASP A 63 10.51 35.75 3.15
N GLU A 64 11.50 35.43 3.99
CA GLU A 64 11.56 34.15 4.70
C GLU A 64 10.36 33.88 5.61
N LEU A 65 9.85 34.92 6.28
CA LEU A 65 8.67 34.81 7.13
C LEU A 65 7.41 34.52 6.30
N THR A 66 7.27 35.14 5.13
CA THR A 66 6.17 34.86 4.21
C THR A 66 6.22 33.44 3.66
N ASP A 67 7.40 32.94 3.29
CA ASP A 67 7.59 31.58 2.81
C ASP A 67 7.23 30.53 3.88
N LYS A 68 7.65 30.75 5.13
CA LYS A 68 7.30 29.86 6.26
C LYS A 68 5.79 29.84 6.49
N ALA A 69 5.13 31.00 6.45
CA ALA A 69 3.68 31.09 6.60
C ALA A 69 2.94 30.37 5.46
N GLU A 70 3.38 30.53 4.21
CA GLU A 70 2.81 29.81 3.07
C GLU A 70 2.99 28.30 3.17
N GLN A 71 4.18 27.83 3.58
CA GLN A 71 4.45 26.41 3.75
C GLN A 71 3.55 25.79 4.83
N GLU A 72 3.34 26.51 5.93
CA GLU A 72 2.45 26.06 7.00
C GLU A 72 0.99 25.99 6.54
N GLN A 73 0.50 27.00 5.80
CA GLN A 73 -0.82 26.95 5.17
C GLN A 73 -0.97 25.78 4.20
N LYS A 74 0.01 25.54 3.32
CA LYS A 74 0.04 24.39 2.40
C LYS A 74 -0.02 23.07 3.18
N LYS A 75 0.69 22.96 4.31
CA LYS A 75 0.67 21.77 5.18
C LYS A 75 -0.70 21.56 5.83
N GLN A 76 -1.35 22.63 6.31
CA GLN A 76 -2.69 22.55 6.89
C GLN A 76 -3.74 22.12 5.85
N LEU A 77 -3.69 22.69 4.64
CA LEU A 77 -4.57 22.31 3.53
C LEU A 77 -4.41 20.82 3.16
N LYS A 78 -3.16 20.35 3.03
CA LYS A 78 -2.88 18.92 2.77
C LYS A 78 -3.42 18.01 3.87
N LYS A 79 -3.25 18.38 5.14
CA LYS A 79 -3.83 17.64 6.28
C LYS A 79 -5.36 17.56 6.22
N ALA A 80 -6.03 18.68 5.92
CA ALA A 80 -7.49 18.71 5.81
C ALA A 80 -8.01 17.86 4.64
N GLN A 81 -7.32 17.89 3.49
CA GLN A 81 -7.64 17.03 2.34
C GLN A 81 -7.43 15.55 2.66
N SER A 82 -6.31 15.20 3.31
CA SER A 82 -6.02 13.84 3.74
C SER A 82 -7.10 13.32 4.70
N LYS A 83 -7.50 14.12 5.69
CA LYS A 83 -8.58 13.75 6.62
C LYS A 83 -9.90 13.44 5.89
N LYS A 84 -10.30 14.29 4.93
CA LYS A 84 -11.50 14.05 4.10
C LYS A 84 -11.42 12.74 3.29
N ILE A 85 -10.24 12.37 2.79
CA ILE A 85 -10.04 11.13 2.04
C ILE A 85 -10.15 9.92 2.98
N VAL A 86 -9.54 9.99 4.17
CA VAL A 86 -9.63 8.92 5.17
C VAL A 86 -11.09 8.70 5.61
N GLU A 87 -11.82 9.76 5.94
CA GLU A 87 -13.25 9.67 6.31
C GLU A 87 -14.11 9.06 5.18
N LYS A 88 -13.83 9.39 3.91
CA LYS A 88 -14.50 8.77 2.77
C LYS A 88 -14.18 7.28 2.67
N SER A 89 -12.92 6.89 2.91
CA SER A 89 -12.49 5.49 2.89
C SER A 89 -13.10 4.67 4.03
N GLU A 90 -13.28 5.26 5.21
CA GLU A 90 -13.94 4.58 6.33
C GLU A 90 -15.42 4.31 5.99
N LYS A 91 -16.12 5.31 5.44
CA LYS A 91 -17.52 5.16 5.00
C LYS A 91 -17.69 4.08 3.92
N THR A 92 -16.75 3.96 2.98
CA THR A 92 -16.84 2.89 1.95
C THR A 92 -16.58 1.51 2.54
N MET A 93 -15.70 1.40 3.53
CA MET A 93 -15.47 0.15 4.25
C MET A 93 -16.71 -0.30 5.05
N ASP A 94 -17.40 0.65 5.70
CA ASP A 94 -18.65 0.37 6.40
C ASP A 94 -19.75 -0.10 5.43
N TYR A 95 -19.90 0.56 4.28
CA TYR A 95 -20.85 0.13 3.25
C TYR A 95 -20.56 -1.28 2.73
N LEU A 96 -19.29 -1.60 2.49
CA LEU A 96 -18.89 -2.97 2.09
C LEU A 96 -19.21 -4.00 3.18
N ALA A 97 -19.02 -3.65 4.45
CA ALA A 97 -19.38 -4.52 5.57
C ALA A 97 -20.90 -4.78 5.61
N GLU A 98 -21.72 -3.75 5.38
CA GLU A 98 -23.18 -3.88 5.28
C GLU A 98 -23.60 -4.76 4.10
N CYS A 99 -23.03 -4.57 2.91
CA CYS A 99 -23.29 -5.42 1.75
C CYS A 99 -22.94 -6.89 2.03
N ARG A 100 -21.80 -7.15 2.68
CA ARG A 100 -21.40 -8.52 3.09
C ARG A 100 -22.38 -9.12 4.08
N ARG A 101 -22.91 -8.32 5.01
CA ARG A 101 -23.92 -8.78 5.97
C ARG A 101 -25.23 -9.15 5.26
N LYS A 102 -25.73 -8.28 4.38
CA LYS A 102 -26.93 -8.53 3.57
C LYS A 102 -26.79 -9.80 2.72
N LEU A 103 -25.66 -9.99 2.04
CA LEU A 103 -25.39 -11.22 1.28
C LEU A 103 -25.40 -12.48 2.15
N ARG A 104 -24.89 -12.42 3.39
CA ARG A 104 -24.94 -13.56 4.32
C ARG A 104 -26.37 -13.86 4.76
N GLU A 105 -27.16 -12.82 5.02
CA GLU A 105 -28.57 -12.94 5.42
C GLU A 105 -29.43 -13.48 4.28
N GLU A 106 -29.30 -12.92 3.08
CA GLU A 106 -29.95 -13.44 1.86
C GLU A 106 -29.56 -14.89 1.61
N ARG A 107 -28.28 -15.25 1.75
CA ARG A 107 -27.84 -16.64 1.59
C ARG A 107 -28.46 -17.56 2.66
N LYS A 108 -28.61 -17.09 3.91
CA LYS A 108 -29.31 -17.85 4.96
C LYS A 108 -30.78 -18.04 4.62
N GLN A 109 -31.45 -16.99 4.15
CA GLN A 109 -32.84 -17.05 3.70
C GLN A 109 -33.01 -17.99 2.50
N LYS A 110 -32.14 -17.90 1.49
CA LYS A 110 -32.12 -18.81 0.33
C LYS A 110 -31.80 -20.26 0.68
N MET A 111 -31.04 -20.50 1.74
CA MET A 111 -30.86 -21.85 2.29
C MET A 111 -32.08 -22.34 3.07
N ALA A 112 -32.87 -21.45 3.66
CA ALA A 112 -34.10 -21.78 4.38
C ALA A 112 -35.28 -22.02 3.41
N SER A 113 -35.37 -21.25 2.32
CA SER A 113 -36.37 -21.42 1.25
C SER A 113 -36.08 -22.64 0.35
N GLY A 114 -34.91 -23.25 0.48
CA GLY A 114 -34.52 -24.42 -0.32
C GLY A 114 -33.97 -24.11 -1.72
N GLU A 115 -33.91 -22.84 -2.11
CA GLU A 115 -33.34 -22.38 -3.39
C GLU A 115 -31.84 -22.71 -3.51
N ILE A 116 -31.11 -22.68 -2.38
CA ILE A 116 -29.70 -23.05 -2.30
C ILE A 116 -29.52 -24.26 -1.38
N LYS A 117 -28.97 -25.36 -1.91
CA LYS A 117 -28.58 -26.53 -1.10
C LYS A 117 -27.47 -26.14 -0.12
N LYS A 118 -27.63 -26.50 1.16
CA LYS A 118 -26.58 -26.34 2.18
C LYS A 118 -25.29 -27.03 1.69
N PRO A 119 -24.11 -26.38 1.80
CA PRO A 119 -22.86 -27.02 1.41
C PRO A 119 -22.62 -28.24 2.31
N VAL A 120 -22.74 -29.43 1.70
CA VAL A 120 -22.48 -30.68 2.40
C VAL A 120 -20.98 -30.77 2.65
N LYS A 121 -20.58 -30.88 3.92
CA LYS A 121 -19.18 -31.17 4.29
C LYS A 121 -18.82 -32.53 3.69
N ARG A 122 -18.09 -32.52 2.56
CA ARG A 122 -17.63 -33.76 1.91
C ARG A 122 -16.62 -34.44 2.83
N LYS A 123 -16.88 -35.69 3.20
CA LYS A 123 -15.92 -36.55 3.91
C LYS A 123 -14.65 -36.68 3.06
N LEU A 124 -13.50 -36.87 3.70
CA LEU A 124 -12.20 -37.02 3.02
C LEU A 124 -12.24 -38.11 1.93
N THR A 125 -12.96 -39.20 2.19
CA THR A 125 -13.21 -40.29 1.24
C THR A 125 -13.95 -39.84 -0.02
N THR A 126 -14.94 -38.95 0.11
CA THR A 126 -15.68 -38.39 -1.04
C THR A 126 -14.80 -37.44 -1.86
N LYS A 127 -13.96 -36.64 -1.21
CA LYS A 127 -12.98 -35.79 -1.92
C LYS A 127 -11.93 -36.62 -2.66
N LEU A 128 -11.45 -37.70 -2.04
CA LEU A 128 -10.51 -38.62 -2.69
C LEU A 128 -11.17 -39.26 -3.92
N LYS A 129 -12.40 -39.79 -3.78
CA LYS A 129 -13.19 -40.33 -4.90
C LYS A 129 -13.30 -39.34 -6.07
N ASP A 130 -13.68 -38.09 -5.78
CA ASP A 130 -13.83 -37.05 -6.81
C ASP A 130 -12.50 -36.71 -7.50
N ASN A 131 -11.41 -36.63 -6.74
CA ASN A 131 -10.09 -36.35 -7.29
C ASN A 131 -9.56 -37.50 -8.16
N MET A 132 -9.75 -38.76 -7.74
CA MET A 132 -9.37 -39.92 -8.56
C MET A 132 -10.18 -40.00 -9.85
N LYS A 133 -11.49 -39.71 -9.80
CA LYS A 133 -12.33 -39.59 -11.00
C LYS A 133 -11.86 -38.46 -11.92
N LYS A 134 -11.44 -37.32 -11.36
CA LYS A 134 -10.86 -36.23 -12.15
C LYS A 134 -9.56 -36.63 -12.82
N ILE A 135 -8.66 -37.33 -12.12
CA ILE A 135 -7.40 -37.82 -12.68
C ILE A 135 -7.69 -38.78 -13.86
N ALA A 136 -8.62 -39.72 -13.68
CA ALA A 136 -9.02 -40.62 -14.77
C ALA A 136 -9.65 -39.87 -15.97
N ASN A 137 -10.51 -38.88 -15.71
CA ASN A 137 -11.12 -38.09 -16.77
C ASN A 137 -10.10 -37.17 -17.49
N MET A 138 -9.13 -36.62 -16.76
CA MET A 138 -8.07 -35.74 -17.25
C MET A 138 -6.94 -36.50 -17.95
N MET A 139 -7.00 -37.83 -18.04
CA MET A 139 -6.03 -38.59 -18.82
C MET A 139 -5.99 -38.07 -20.27
N PRO A 140 -4.80 -37.73 -20.80
CA PRO A 140 -4.61 -37.31 -22.19
C PRO A 140 -5.23 -38.30 -23.17
N LYS A 141 -5.81 -37.81 -24.28
CA LYS A 141 -6.40 -38.66 -25.32
C LYS A 141 -5.40 -39.69 -25.87
N ALA A 142 -4.14 -39.30 -26.02
CA ALA A 142 -3.04 -40.19 -26.41
C ALA A 142 -2.74 -41.34 -25.43
N ILE A 143 -3.23 -41.28 -24.19
CA ILE A 143 -3.15 -42.38 -23.20
C ILE A 143 -4.44 -43.22 -23.24
N LYS A 144 -5.57 -42.65 -23.68
CA LYS A 144 -6.86 -43.33 -23.81
C LYS A 144 -6.98 -44.16 -25.09
N GLU A 145 -6.16 -43.88 -26.09
CA GLU A 145 -6.15 -44.59 -27.38
C GLU A 145 -5.16 -45.78 -27.38
N ASP A 146 -4.18 -45.80 -26.45
CA ASP A 146 -3.19 -46.88 -26.33
C ASP A 146 -3.57 -47.88 -25.21
N PRO A 147 -4.01 -49.12 -25.54
CA PRO A 147 -4.48 -50.08 -24.54
C PRO A 147 -3.42 -50.45 -23.49
N ASN A 148 -2.14 -50.51 -23.89
CA ASN A 148 -1.02 -50.78 -22.99
C ASN A 148 -0.79 -49.67 -21.95
N LYS A 149 -1.02 -48.40 -22.32
CA LYS A 149 -0.85 -47.26 -21.41
C LYS A 149 -2.05 -47.14 -20.47
N VAL A 150 -3.25 -47.51 -20.92
CA VAL A 150 -4.43 -47.65 -20.06
C VAL A 150 -4.18 -48.70 -18.99
N GLU A 151 -3.66 -49.87 -19.35
CA GLU A 151 -3.37 -50.96 -18.39
C GLU A 151 -2.28 -50.60 -17.38
N GLN A 152 -1.20 -49.93 -17.81
CA GLN A 152 -0.17 -49.43 -16.88
C GLN A 152 -0.73 -48.42 -15.88
N THR A 153 -1.62 -47.53 -16.36
CA THR A 153 -2.26 -46.52 -15.52
C THR A 153 -3.24 -47.16 -14.53
N GLU A 154 -4.00 -48.18 -14.97
CA GLU A 154 -4.88 -48.96 -14.11
C GLU A 154 -4.10 -49.68 -13.00
N LYS A 155 -2.99 -50.35 -13.34
CA LYS A 155 -2.10 -51.01 -12.36
C LYS A 155 -1.54 -50.02 -11.33
N ALA A 156 -1.14 -48.83 -11.76
CA ALA A 156 -0.67 -47.77 -10.86
C ALA A 156 -1.78 -47.29 -9.91
N VAL A 157 -3.00 -47.11 -10.42
CA VAL A 157 -4.17 -46.71 -9.62
C VAL A 157 -4.56 -47.82 -8.64
N GLN A 158 -4.55 -49.08 -9.04
CA GLN A 158 -4.82 -50.23 -8.16
C GLN A 158 -3.78 -50.35 -7.05
N LYS A 159 -2.48 -50.16 -7.34
CA LYS A 159 -1.44 -50.14 -6.31
C LYS A 159 -1.68 -49.05 -5.27
N PHE A 160 -2.02 -47.84 -5.72
CA PHE A 160 -2.37 -46.72 -4.84
C PHE A 160 -3.63 -47.00 -4.00
N LEU A 161 -4.66 -47.61 -4.59
CA LEU A 161 -5.86 -48.05 -3.86
C LEU A 161 -5.53 -49.15 -2.84
N GLY A 162 -4.61 -50.05 -3.16
CA GLY A 162 -4.11 -51.07 -2.23
C GLY A 162 -3.41 -50.47 -1.01
N ASP A 163 -2.59 -49.44 -1.21
CA ASP A 163 -1.96 -48.69 -0.11
C ASP A 163 -3.00 -47.93 0.72
N LEU A 164 -3.98 -47.30 0.08
CA LEU A 164 -5.09 -46.63 0.75
C LEU A 164 -5.99 -47.59 1.54
N LYS A 165 -6.18 -48.81 1.02
CA LYS A 165 -6.94 -49.88 1.68
C LYS A 165 -6.30 -50.31 2.99
N ARG A 166 -4.96 -50.32 3.06
CA ARG A 166 -4.22 -50.57 4.31
C ARG A 166 -4.42 -49.48 5.35
N ILE A 167 -4.56 -48.22 4.94
CA ILE A 167 -4.69 -47.07 5.86
C ILE A 167 -6.15 -46.83 6.28
N TRP A 168 -7.11 -46.94 5.36
CA TRP A 168 -8.51 -46.54 5.59
C TRP A 168 -9.51 -47.70 5.71
N GLY A 169 -9.07 -48.93 5.43
CA GLY A 169 -9.89 -50.14 5.50
C GLY A 169 -10.73 -50.40 4.24
N MET A 170 -11.01 -51.67 4.00
CA MET A 170 -11.67 -52.19 2.78
C MET A 170 -13.02 -51.53 2.48
N ASN A 171 -13.85 -51.29 3.50
CA ASN A 171 -15.21 -50.77 3.33
C ASN A 171 -15.29 -49.38 2.70
N LYS A 172 -14.22 -48.57 2.80
CA LYS A 172 -14.19 -47.21 2.24
C LYS A 172 -13.58 -47.16 0.83
N ILE A 173 -12.71 -48.11 0.51
CA ILE A 173 -11.91 -48.11 -0.73
C ILE A 173 -12.52 -49.02 -1.79
N LYS A 174 -13.12 -50.15 -1.40
CA LYS A 174 -13.72 -51.11 -2.34
C LYS A 174 -14.75 -50.47 -3.30
N PRO A 175 -15.68 -49.61 -2.85
CA PRO A 175 -16.61 -48.92 -3.77
C PRO A 175 -15.92 -47.94 -4.74
N ILE A 176 -14.71 -47.47 -4.40
CA ILE A 176 -13.91 -46.60 -5.28
C ILE A 176 -13.14 -47.46 -6.28
N GLU A 177 -12.63 -48.61 -5.84
CA GLU A 177 -11.94 -49.62 -6.65
C GLU A 177 -12.87 -50.19 -7.74
N ASP A 178 -14.07 -50.62 -7.37
CA ASP A 178 -15.05 -51.21 -8.30
C ASP A 178 -15.47 -50.20 -9.39
N GLU A 179 -15.79 -48.94 -9.02
CA GLU A 179 -16.17 -47.88 -9.98
C GLU A 179 -15.00 -47.42 -10.88
N LEU A 180 -13.76 -47.46 -10.38
CA LEU A 180 -12.60 -47.12 -11.21
C LEU A 180 -12.30 -48.24 -12.19
N HIS A 181 -12.41 -49.50 -11.76
CA HIS A 181 -12.27 -50.67 -12.62
C HIS A 181 -13.29 -50.62 -13.76
N GLU A 182 -14.56 -50.33 -13.46
CA GLU A 182 -15.61 -50.18 -14.48
C GLU A 182 -15.25 -49.08 -15.51
N LYS A 183 -14.75 -47.93 -15.05
CA LYS A 183 -14.29 -46.86 -15.95
C LYS A 183 -13.07 -47.22 -16.78
N PHE A 184 -12.10 -47.94 -16.22
CA PHE A 184 -10.94 -48.40 -16.97
C PHE A 184 -11.31 -49.48 -17.98
N SER A 185 -12.28 -50.35 -17.67
CA SER A 185 -12.88 -51.30 -18.61
C SER A 185 -13.57 -50.59 -19.77
N GLU A 186 -14.41 -49.59 -19.50
CA GLU A 186 -15.03 -48.77 -20.56
C GLU A 186 -13.99 -48.03 -21.44
N LEU A 187 -12.88 -47.59 -20.84
CA LEU A 187 -11.80 -46.92 -21.58
C LEU A 187 -11.00 -47.91 -22.45
N LYS A 188 -10.79 -49.14 -21.97
CA LYS A 188 -10.16 -50.22 -22.76
C LYS A 188 -11.03 -50.63 -23.94
N GLU A 189 -12.33 -50.85 -23.73
CA GLU A 189 -13.25 -51.17 -24.81
C GLU A 189 -13.30 -50.06 -25.88
N LYS A 190 -13.26 -48.79 -25.47
CA LYS A 190 -13.19 -47.67 -26.42
C LYS A 190 -11.86 -47.60 -27.16
N ALA A 191 -10.74 -47.89 -26.49
CA ALA A 191 -9.42 -47.94 -27.10
C ALA A 191 -9.32 -49.09 -28.13
N GLU A 192 -9.88 -50.26 -27.81
CA GLU A 192 -9.94 -51.42 -28.71
C GLU A 192 -10.87 -51.21 -29.91
N GLN A 193 -11.93 -50.40 -29.76
CA GLN A 193 -12.83 -50.02 -30.87
C GLN A 193 -12.27 -48.93 -31.79
N THR A 194 -11.22 -48.21 -31.37
CA THR A 194 -10.59 -47.13 -32.15
C THR A 194 -9.21 -47.49 -32.72
N ALA A 195 -8.67 -48.66 -32.34
CA ALA A 195 -7.47 -49.28 -32.93
C ALA A 195 -7.83 -50.11 -34.17
#